data_AF-A0A0F0HST0-F1
#
_entry.id   AF-A0A0F0HST0-F1
#
_cell.length_a   1.000
_cell.length_b   1.000
_cell.length_c   1.000
_cell.angle_alpha   90.00
_cell.angle_beta   90.00
_cell.angle_gamma   90.00
#
_symmetry.space_group_name_H-M   'P 1'
#
loop_
_entity.id
_entity.type
_entity.pdbx_description
1 polymer ?
#
loop_
_entity_poly.entity_id
_entity_poly.type
_entity_poly.pdbx_seq_one_letter_code
_entity_poly.pdbx_strand_id
1 'polypeptide(L)'
;MTITPQLVAKYPLPSREHASTSVDLSGPLPRLWVRTAESLRLHELGERAVLGAEFPLPPAARSVREWVAPDLSCAVFAVDGVYVAVGRDGTRLWEQPYGGWAVEQWGYVDFSTLGARPGDSGGELRIWLRLPSGLPDSTLILTLDAEGTVLARNMIPCGGYERFVSLHWRADGEPVGVRVSGGLHGPTDHHARWESGRIVLGRPMTGPGERLQRERDLLDTDPQSALCMTRDRRGRDVSWHRLPSYERTAVLSLADFPAPGTGDCSVHDAPWISGWGGFVDAGTAMVTLHNSFDEARVLRFGEDVWEEHSHWLADPVTGTLHGRIEYPMRDVDSVTPLGDGTWMTTEWDALHRWRAPRS
;
A
#
# COMPACT_ATOMS: atom_id res chain seq x y z
N MET A 1 21.22 -13.57 15.74
CA MET A 1 20.52 -13.48 17.02
C MET A 1 19.04 -13.62 16.73
N THR A 2 18.37 -14.54 17.41
CA THR A 2 16.94 -14.81 17.21
C THR A 2 16.11 -13.92 18.15
N ILE A 3 15.00 -13.40 17.65
CA ILE A 3 14.07 -12.52 18.35
C ILE A 3 12.72 -13.22 18.41
N THR A 4 12.29 -13.57 19.62
CA THR A 4 10.92 -14.08 19.85
C THR A 4 9.98 -12.89 20.03
N PRO A 5 9.00 -12.68 19.13
CA PRO A 5 8.08 -11.56 19.23
C PRO A 5 7.02 -11.80 20.31
N GLN A 6 6.42 -10.73 20.81
CA GLN A 6 5.29 -10.79 21.72
C GLN A 6 3.99 -10.57 20.95
N LEU A 7 3.00 -11.45 21.15
CA LEU A 7 1.66 -11.27 20.59
C LEU A 7 0.96 -10.12 21.32
N VAL A 8 0.53 -9.11 20.56
CA VAL A 8 -0.23 -7.95 21.05
C VAL A 8 -1.72 -8.21 20.95
N ALA A 9 -2.18 -8.72 19.79
CA ALA A 9 -3.58 -9.00 19.53
C ALA A 9 -3.73 -10.08 18.45
N LYS A 10 -4.87 -10.78 18.49
CA LYS A 10 -5.30 -11.73 17.46
C LYS A 10 -6.69 -11.32 16.97
N TYR A 11 -6.84 -11.19 15.67
CA TYR A 11 -8.11 -10.82 15.02
C TYR A 11 -8.58 -11.96 14.14
N PRO A 12 -9.74 -12.59 14.44
CA PRO A 12 -10.29 -13.60 13.57
C PRO A 12 -10.68 -12.99 12.23
N LEU A 13 -10.35 -13.68 11.15
CA LEU A 13 -10.79 -13.40 9.80
C LEU A 13 -12.04 -14.22 9.48
N PRO A 14 -12.97 -13.68 8.68
CA PRO A 14 -14.08 -14.45 8.16
C PRO A 14 -13.60 -15.55 7.18
N SER A 15 -14.47 -16.54 6.92
CA SER A 15 -14.19 -17.58 5.93
C SER A 15 -13.88 -16.96 4.55
N ARG A 16 -12.76 -17.41 3.95
CA ARG A 16 -12.31 -16.97 2.62
C ARG A 16 -13.28 -17.34 1.50
N GLU A 17 -14.15 -18.33 1.72
CA GLU A 17 -15.19 -18.71 0.75
C GLU A 17 -16.26 -17.63 0.56
N HIS A 18 -16.39 -16.71 1.52
CA HIS A 18 -17.48 -15.73 1.56
C HIS A 18 -17.01 -14.29 1.69
N ALA A 19 -15.71 -14.08 1.89
CA ALA A 19 -15.14 -12.76 2.07
C ALA A 19 -13.69 -12.65 1.57
N SER A 20 -13.35 -11.48 1.05
CA SER A 20 -11.96 -11.08 0.81
C SER A 20 -11.53 -10.05 1.84
N THR A 21 -10.27 -10.12 2.27
CA THR A 21 -9.73 -9.24 3.31
C THR A 21 -8.46 -8.55 2.87
N SER A 22 -8.30 -7.28 3.22
CA SER A 22 -7.07 -6.52 3.01
C SER A 22 -6.80 -5.60 4.20
N VAL A 23 -5.55 -5.16 4.34
CA VAL A 23 -5.14 -4.21 5.38
C VAL A 23 -4.91 -2.85 4.73
N ASP A 24 -5.50 -1.83 5.32
CA ASP A 24 -5.32 -0.42 4.97
C ASP A 24 -4.59 0.29 6.10
N LEU A 25 -3.48 0.95 5.76
CA LEU A 25 -2.61 1.66 6.71
C LEU A 25 -2.79 3.18 6.66
N SER A 26 -3.76 3.69 5.89
CA SER A 26 -3.96 5.13 5.69
C SER A 26 -4.56 5.86 6.90
N GLY A 27 -5.14 5.13 7.86
CA GLY A 27 -5.76 5.66 9.07
C GLY A 27 -4.81 5.83 10.25
N PRO A 28 -5.24 6.52 11.33
CA PRO A 28 -4.47 6.63 12.57
C PRO A 28 -4.28 5.28 13.28
N LEU A 29 -5.17 4.32 12.98
CA LEU A 29 -5.00 2.91 13.27
C LEU A 29 -5.07 2.13 11.95
N PRO A 30 -4.34 1.01 11.83
CA PRO A 30 -4.53 0.08 10.73
C PRO A 30 -5.98 -0.39 10.68
N ARG A 31 -6.52 -0.55 9.48
CA ARG A 31 -7.90 -0.99 9.24
C ARG A 31 -7.88 -2.32 8.51
N LEU A 32 -8.63 -3.30 9.01
CA LEU A 32 -8.97 -4.51 8.27
C LEU A 32 -10.21 -4.23 7.43
N TRP A 33 -10.06 -4.31 6.12
CA TRP A 33 -11.17 -4.32 5.19
C TRP A 33 -11.66 -5.74 5.03
N VAL A 34 -12.96 -5.93 5.19
CA VAL A 34 -13.66 -7.20 5.02
C VAL A 34 -14.77 -6.97 4.00
N ARG A 35 -14.54 -7.45 2.78
CA ARG A 35 -15.54 -7.43 1.73
C ARG A 35 -16.28 -8.75 1.71
N THR A 36 -17.60 -8.70 1.80
CA THR A 36 -18.51 -9.83 1.62
C THR A 36 -19.32 -9.65 0.32
N ALA A 37 -20.25 -10.57 0.06
CA ALA A 37 -21.20 -10.42 -1.05
C ALA A 37 -22.17 -9.23 -0.86
N GLU A 38 -22.36 -8.76 0.38
CA GLU A 38 -23.40 -7.79 0.75
C GLU A 38 -22.83 -6.44 1.22
N SER A 39 -21.63 -6.43 1.80
CA SER A 39 -21.07 -5.22 2.39
C SER A 39 -19.55 -5.18 2.39
N LEU A 40 -19.01 -3.97 2.47
CA LEU A 40 -17.63 -3.67 2.81
C LEU A 40 -17.59 -3.17 4.26
N ARG A 41 -16.92 -3.93 5.14
CA ARG A 41 -16.74 -3.59 6.55
C ARG A 41 -15.31 -3.18 6.82
N LEU A 42 -15.13 -2.13 7.60
CA LEU A 42 -13.82 -1.64 8.01
C LEU A 42 -13.71 -1.74 9.52
N HIS A 43 -12.78 -2.58 9.97
CA HIS A 43 -12.48 -2.76 11.38
C HIS A 43 -11.18 -2.04 11.74
N GLU A 44 -11.23 -1.11 12.68
CA GLU A 44 -10.03 -0.49 13.24
C GLU A 44 -9.32 -1.49 14.15
N LEU A 45 -8.02 -1.69 13.95
CA LEU A 45 -7.21 -2.72 14.60
C LEU A 45 -6.38 -2.13 15.75
N GLY A 46 -7.03 -1.87 16.88
CA GLY A 46 -6.39 -1.39 18.12
C GLY A 46 -5.81 -2.53 18.97
N GLU A 47 -6.16 -2.60 20.26
CA GLU A 47 -5.97 -3.82 21.06
C GLU A 47 -7.04 -4.89 20.73
N ARG A 48 -8.16 -4.45 20.18
CA ARG A 48 -9.27 -5.26 19.68
C ARG A 48 -9.71 -4.69 18.34
N ALA A 49 -10.27 -5.55 17.49
CA ALA A 49 -10.93 -5.11 16.27
C ALA A 49 -12.28 -4.46 16.63
N VAL A 50 -12.50 -3.22 16.21
CA VAL A 50 -13.76 -2.50 16.38
C VAL A 50 -14.29 -2.13 15.00
N LEU A 51 -15.57 -2.41 14.73
CA LEU A 51 -16.19 -2.00 13.47
C LEU A 51 -16.29 -0.46 13.43
N GLY A 52 -15.53 0.17 12.54
CA GLY A 52 -15.52 1.62 12.35
C GLY A 52 -16.56 2.09 11.34
N ALA A 53 -16.76 1.32 10.26
CA ALA A 53 -17.77 1.59 9.25
C ALA A 53 -18.20 0.31 8.52
N GLU A 54 -19.43 0.32 8.02
CA GLU A 54 -19.97 -0.67 7.09
C GLU A 54 -20.63 0.08 5.93
N PHE A 55 -20.37 -0.38 4.71
CA PHE A 55 -20.95 0.17 3.49
C PHE A 55 -21.63 -0.97 2.71
N PRO A 56 -22.96 -0.96 2.58
CA PRO A 56 -23.67 -1.92 1.74
C PRO A 56 -23.20 -1.84 0.28
N LEU A 57 -23.01 -3.01 -0.36
CA LEU A 57 -22.66 -3.06 -1.77
C LEU A 57 -23.87 -2.64 -2.63
N PRO A 58 -23.66 -1.89 -3.74
CA PRO A 58 -24.72 -1.63 -4.71
C PRO A 58 -25.29 -2.94 -5.28
N PRO A 59 -26.58 -3.00 -5.64
CA PRO A 59 -27.17 -4.16 -6.29
C PRO A 59 -26.40 -4.58 -7.55
N ALA A 60 -26.27 -5.89 -7.79
CA ALA A 60 -25.61 -6.50 -8.96
C ALA A 60 -24.07 -6.35 -9.06
N ALA A 61 -23.42 -5.90 -7.98
CA ALA A 61 -21.97 -5.84 -7.80
C ALA A 61 -21.24 -7.21 -7.88
N ARG A 62 -21.04 -7.78 -9.08
CA ARG A 62 -20.31 -9.07 -9.25
C ARG A 62 -18.79 -8.92 -9.28
N SER A 63 -18.28 -7.78 -9.76
CA SER A 63 -16.86 -7.40 -9.67
C SER A 63 -16.83 -5.91 -9.37
N VAL A 64 -16.17 -5.57 -8.27
CA VAL A 64 -16.16 -4.20 -7.75
C VAL A 64 -14.74 -3.90 -7.36
N ARG A 65 -14.25 -2.76 -7.80
CA ARG A 65 -13.18 -2.08 -7.09
C ARG A 65 -13.83 -1.11 -6.12
N GLU A 66 -13.32 -1.08 -4.91
CA GLU A 66 -13.82 -0.28 -3.82
C GLU A 66 -12.75 0.68 -3.34
N TRP A 67 -13.19 1.87 -2.97
CA TRP A 67 -12.36 2.88 -2.34
C TRP A 67 -13.18 3.53 -1.24
N VAL A 68 -12.55 3.81 -0.10
CA VAL A 68 -13.25 4.37 1.06
C VAL A 68 -12.65 5.73 1.39
N ALA A 69 -13.52 6.72 1.61
CA ALA A 69 -13.07 8.04 2.03
C ALA A 69 -12.31 7.93 3.37
N PRO A 70 -11.20 8.68 3.58
CA PRO A 70 -10.39 8.56 4.80
C PRO A 70 -11.15 8.82 6.10
N ASP A 71 -12.13 9.73 6.05
CA ASP A 71 -13.07 10.08 7.13
C ASP A 71 -14.22 9.06 7.30
N LEU A 72 -14.24 8.02 6.47
CA LEU A 72 -15.23 6.97 6.43
C LEU A 72 -16.65 7.50 6.16
N SER A 73 -16.81 8.67 5.55
CA SER A 73 -18.14 9.24 5.25
C SER A 73 -18.86 8.46 4.14
N CYS A 74 -18.13 7.98 3.15
CA CYS A 74 -18.65 7.18 2.04
C CYS A 74 -17.64 6.14 1.53
N ALA A 75 -18.16 5.15 0.80
CA ALA A 75 -17.38 4.27 -0.05
C ALA A 75 -17.81 4.46 -1.52
N VAL A 76 -16.85 4.45 -2.43
CA VAL A 76 -17.08 4.47 -3.87
C VAL A 76 -16.82 3.08 -4.42
N PHE A 77 -17.82 2.55 -5.11
CA PHE A 77 -17.80 1.26 -5.76
C PHE A 77 -17.83 1.46 -7.27
N ALA A 78 -16.95 0.79 -8.01
CA ALA A 78 -17.08 0.72 -9.46
C ALA A 78 -17.82 -0.57 -9.84
N VAL A 79 -19.02 -0.43 -10.38
CA VAL A 79 -19.91 -1.52 -10.82
C VAL A 79 -20.34 -1.27 -12.27
N ASP A 80 -20.37 -2.29 -13.12
CA ASP A 80 -21.01 -2.28 -14.45
C ASP A 80 -20.92 -0.96 -15.25
N GLY A 81 -19.73 -0.36 -15.34
CA GLY A 81 -19.49 0.86 -16.11
C GLY A 81 -19.97 2.16 -15.43
N VAL A 82 -20.14 2.16 -14.11
CA VAL A 82 -20.47 3.34 -13.29
C VAL A 82 -19.71 3.32 -11.96
N TYR A 83 -19.33 4.50 -11.47
CA TYR A 83 -18.95 4.70 -10.08
C TYR A 83 -20.18 5.06 -9.25
N VAL A 84 -20.36 4.39 -8.13
CA VAL A 84 -21.47 4.59 -7.19
C VAL A 84 -20.89 4.93 -5.83
N ALA A 85 -21.21 6.11 -5.30
CA ALA A 85 -20.91 6.40 -3.90
C ALA A 85 -22.06 6.01 -3.00
N VAL A 86 -21.73 5.37 -1.89
CA VAL A 86 -22.67 4.85 -0.92
C VAL A 86 -22.26 5.32 0.48
N GLY A 87 -23.23 5.84 1.23
CA GLY A 87 -23.09 6.17 2.64
C GLY A 87 -23.14 4.94 3.54
N ARG A 88 -22.82 5.10 4.82
CA ARG A 88 -22.79 3.98 5.79
C ARG A 88 -24.15 3.28 5.99
N ASP A 89 -25.23 4.00 5.76
CA ASP A 89 -26.60 3.51 5.84
C ASP A 89 -27.07 2.78 4.57
N GLY A 90 -26.20 2.69 3.55
CA GLY A 90 -26.54 2.15 2.24
C GLY A 90 -27.20 3.17 1.31
N THR A 91 -27.38 4.42 1.75
CA THR A 91 -27.92 5.48 0.89
C THR A 91 -26.94 5.73 -0.25
N ARG A 92 -27.44 5.62 -1.47
CA ARG A 92 -26.70 5.99 -2.67
C ARG A 92 -26.61 7.52 -2.74
N LEU A 93 -25.39 8.04 -2.65
CA LEU A 93 -25.11 9.48 -2.62
C LEU A 93 -25.11 10.06 -4.03
N TRP A 94 -24.36 9.42 -4.93
CA TRP A 94 -24.26 9.84 -6.33
C TRP A 94 -23.83 8.69 -7.24
N GLU A 95 -24.00 8.89 -8.54
CA GLU A 95 -23.46 8.02 -9.58
C GLU A 95 -22.78 8.80 -10.69
N GLN A 96 -21.63 8.29 -11.14
CA GLN A 96 -20.86 8.85 -12.22
C GLN A 96 -20.52 7.77 -13.25
N PRO A 97 -21.10 7.81 -14.47
CA PRO A 97 -20.79 6.84 -15.52
C PRO A 97 -19.30 6.80 -15.85
N TYR A 98 -18.80 5.58 -16.01
CA TYR A 98 -17.45 5.21 -16.44
C TYR A 98 -17.33 5.10 -17.98
N GLY A 99 -18.48 4.99 -18.66
CA GLY A 99 -18.57 4.69 -20.09
C GLY A 99 -18.48 3.19 -20.38
N GLY A 100 -18.38 2.81 -21.67
CA GLY A 100 -18.32 1.42 -22.12
C GLY A 100 -16.96 0.72 -21.91
N TRP A 101 -16.12 1.24 -21.02
CA TRP A 101 -14.76 0.76 -20.80
C TRP A 101 -14.68 -0.14 -19.56
N ALA A 102 -13.77 -1.11 -19.57
CA ALA A 102 -13.58 -2.02 -18.44
C ALA A 102 -12.95 -1.28 -17.23
N VAL A 103 -13.64 -1.32 -16.09
CA VAL A 103 -13.20 -0.69 -14.83
C VAL A 103 -11.85 -1.24 -14.35
N GLU A 104 -11.58 -2.54 -14.55
CA GLU A 104 -10.40 -3.21 -14.01
C GLU A 104 -9.07 -2.58 -14.47
N GLN A 105 -9.06 -2.03 -15.69
CA GLN A 105 -7.85 -1.48 -16.29
C GLN A 105 -7.71 0.04 -16.06
N TRP A 106 -8.84 0.73 -15.91
CA TRP A 106 -8.87 2.20 -16.00
C TRP A 106 -9.40 2.89 -14.73
N GLY A 107 -10.24 2.21 -13.96
CA GLY A 107 -10.93 2.79 -12.82
C GLY A 107 -10.01 2.98 -11.61
N TYR A 108 -9.95 4.22 -11.12
CA TYR A 108 -9.23 4.61 -9.93
C TYR A 108 -9.93 5.78 -9.26
N VAL A 109 -10.12 5.68 -7.94
CA VAL A 109 -10.64 6.74 -7.10
C VAL A 109 -9.58 7.10 -6.08
N ASP A 110 -9.40 8.39 -5.88
CA ASP A 110 -8.53 8.93 -4.85
C ASP A 110 -9.28 9.98 -4.02
N PHE A 111 -8.82 10.21 -2.79
CA PHE A 111 -9.47 11.11 -1.86
C PHE A 111 -8.48 12.10 -1.27
N SER A 112 -8.93 13.33 -1.07
CA SER A 112 -8.19 14.35 -0.33
C SER A 112 -9.14 15.08 0.61
N THR A 113 -8.74 15.26 1.87
CA THR A 113 -9.45 16.10 2.84
C THR A 113 -8.74 17.45 2.94
N LEU A 114 -9.18 18.44 2.15
CA LEU A 114 -8.51 19.73 2.13
C LEU A 114 -8.76 20.51 3.41
N GLY A 115 -7.68 21.07 3.95
CA GLY A 115 -7.71 21.85 5.18
C GLY A 115 -7.79 21.01 6.45
N ALA A 116 -7.93 19.68 6.36
CA ALA A 116 -7.79 18.79 7.51
C ALA A 116 -6.30 18.68 7.85
N ARG A 117 -5.95 18.99 9.10
CA ARG A 117 -4.66 18.55 9.66
C ARG A 117 -4.75 17.05 9.98
N PRO A 118 -3.62 16.33 10.06
CA PRO A 118 -3.61 14.98 10.61
C PRO A 118 -4.34 14.95 11.97
N GLY A 119 -5.42 14.16 12.08
CA GLY A 119 -6.25 14.07 13.29
C GLY A 119 -7.43 15.04 13.37
N ASP A 120 -7.67 15.88 12.36
CA ASP A 120 -8.82 16.78 12.29
C ASP A 120 -9.89 16.24 11.31
N SER A 121 -11.15 16.16 11.76
CA SER A 121 -12.26 15.62 10.96
C SER A 121 -13.03 16.70 10.18
N GLY A 122 -12.56 17.95 10.19
CA GLY A 122 -13.27 19.10 9.62
C GLY A 122 -12.93 19.51 8.18
N GLY A 123 -12.14 18.71 7.45
CA GLY A 123 -11.73 19.04 6.07
C GLY A 123 -12.85 18.85 5.04
N GLU A 124 -12.79 19.59 3.95
CA GLU A 124 -13.67 19.39 2.79
C GLU A 124 -13.21 18.14 2.01
N LEU A 125 -14.04 17.09 1.97
CA LEU A 125 -13.75 15.89 1.20
C LEU A 125 -13.82 16.21 -0.30
N ARG A 126 -12.73 15.92 -1.01
CA ARG A 126 -12.71 15.89 -2.47
C ARG A 126 -12.42 14.49 -2.97
N ILE A 127 -13.15 14.12 -4.00
CA ILE A 127 -13.12 12.80 -4.62
C ILE A 127 -12.60 12.96 -6.04
N TRP A 128 -11.58 12.18 -6.39
CA TRP A 128 -10.92 12.26 -7.67
C TRP A 128 -11.19 10.99 -8.46
N LEU A 129 -12.04 11.10 -9.47
CA LEU A 129 -12.40 9.97 -10.32
C LEU A 129 -11.55 9.99 -11.58
N ARG A 130 -10.72 8.97 -11.75
CA ARG A 130 -10.07 8.70 -13.03
C ARG A 130 -11.09 8.09 -13.98
N LEU A 131 -11.15 8.64 -15.19
CA LEU A 131 -12.00 8.18 -16.28
C LEU A 131 -11.17 8.02 -17.58
N PRO A 132 -11.66 7.22 -18.54
CA PRO A 132 -11.09 7.21 -19.88
C PRO A 132 -11.23 8.60 -20.49
N SER A 133 -10.15 9.13 -21.04
CA SER A 133 -10.17 10.42 -21.74
C SER A 133 -10.79 10.35 -23.14
N GLY A 134 -10.85 9.14 -23.72
CA GLY A 134 -11.11 8.97 -25.15
C GLY A 134 -9.94 9.42 -26.05
N LEU A 135 -8.76 9.65 -25.47
CA LEU A 135 -7.54 10.04 -26.17
C LEU A 135 -6.39 9.08 -25.85
N PRO A 136 -5.54 8.74 -26.84
CA PRO A 136 -4.50 7.73 -26.68
C PRO A 136 -3.39 8.11 -25.70
N ASP A 137 -3.20 9.40 -25.44
CA ASP A 137 -2.07 9.95 -24.68
C ASP A 137 -2.49 10.73 -23.42
N SER A 138 -3.79 10.80 -23.13
CA SER A 138 -4.32 11.66 -22.08
C SER A 138 -5.19 10.89 -21.08
N THR A 139 -5.34 11.41 -19.88
CA THR A 139 -6.21 10.86 -18.82
C THR A 139 -7.19 11.92 -18.37
N LEU A 140 -8.46 11.55 -18.21
CA LEU A 140 -9.47 12.41 -17.64
C LEU A 140 -9.55 12.18 -16.13
N ILE A 141 -9.48 13.24 -15.34
CA ILE A 141 -9.75 13.22 -13.91
C ILE A 141 -10.89 14.19 -13.60
N LEU A 142 -11.95 13.69 -13.00
CA LEU A 142 -13.00 14.52 -12.41
C LEU A 142 -12.67 14.78 -10.94
N THR A 143 -12.91 16.00 -10.49
CA THR A 143 -12.89 16.35 -9.07
C THR A 143 -14.33 16.59 -8.63
N LEU A 144 -14.76 15.89 -7.61
CA LEU A 144 -16.10 15.97 -7.05
C LEU A 144 -16.03 16.39 -5.57
N ASP A 145 -17.09 17.04 -5.09
CA ASP A 145 -17.36 17.16 -3.65
C ASP A 145 -17.97 15.84 -3.10
N ALA A 146 -18.32 15.83 -1.82
CA ALA A 146 -18.91 14.66 -1.16
C ALA A 146 -20.27 14.28 -1.76
N GLU A 147 -21.03 15.27 -2.24
CA GLU A 147 -22.35 15.14 -2.85
C GLU A 147 -22.28 14.67 -4.31
N GLY A 148 -21.10 14.63 -4.92
CA GLY A 148 -20.89 14.19 -6.29
C GLY A 148 -21.02 15.32 -7.33
N THR A 149 -21.07 16.58 -6.90
CA THR A 149 -21.01 17.73 -7.79
C THR A 149 -19.62 17.79 -8.43
N VAL A 150 -19.57 17.85 -9.76
CA VAL A 150 -18.30 17.99 -10.47
C VAL A 150 -17.76 19.41 -10.28
N LEU A 151 -16.76 19.56 -9.42
CA LEU A 151 -16.03 20.80 -9.18
C LEU A 151 -15.07 21.11 -10.33
N ALA A 152 -14.50 20.07 -10.97
CA ALA A 152 -13.56 20.24 -12.07
C ALA A 152 -13.49 19.05 -13.01
N ARG A 153 -13.03 19.32 -14.24
CA ARG A 153 -12.68 18.33 -15.25
C ARG A 153 -11.27 18.59 -15.76
N ASN A 154 -10.38 17.63 -15.57
CA ASN A 154 -8.96 17.77 -15.87
C ASN A 154 -8.53 16.77 -16.92
N MET A 155 -8.13 17.27 -18.08
CA MET A 155 -7.47 16.46 -19.10
C MET A 155 -5.97 16.57 -18.88
N ILE A 156 -5.36 15.49 -18.40
CA ILE A 156 -3.93 15.42 -18.13
C ILE A 156 -3.26 14.78 -19.35
N PRO A 157 -2.23 15.42 -19.97
CA PRO A 157 -1.58 14.92 -21.18
C PRO A 157 -0.57 13.80 -20.88
N CYS A 158 -1.01 12.79 -20.11
CA CYS A 158 -0.25 11.59 -19.84
C CYS A 158 -1.18 10.40 -19.50
N GLY A 159 -0.62 9.19 -19.45
CA GLY A 159 -1.36 7.99 -19.08
C GLY A 159 -1.96 7.29 -20.29
N GLY A 160 -2.88 7.98 -20.97
CA GLY A 160 -3.53 7.45 -22.16
C GLY A 160 -4.28 6.15 -21.92
N TYR A 161 -4.41 5.35 -22.98
CA TYR A 161 -5.06 4.03 -22.98
C TYR A 161 -4.16 2.87 -22.55
N GLU A 162 -2.95 3.12 -22.04
CA GLU A 162 -2.06 2.00 -21.68
C GLU A 162 -1.47 2.10 -20.29
N ARG A 163 -1.51 3.28 -19.66
CA ARG A 163 -0.78 3.53 -18.43
C ARG A 163 -1.71 4.00 -17.32
N PHE A 164 -1.47 3.46 -16.13
CA PHE A 164 -2.12 3.85 -14.89
C PHE A 164 -1.61 5.22 -14.42
N VAL A 165 -2.52 6.07 -13.94
CA VAL A 165 -2.21 7.41 -13.44
C VAL A 165 -2.70 7.53 -12.00
N SER A 166 -1.79 7.82 -11.07
CA SER A 166 -2.10 8.11 -9.67
C SER A 166 -1.62 9.50 -9.28
N LEU A 167 -2.29 10.10 -8.31
CA LEU A 167 -1.92 11.39 -7.74
C LEU A 167 -1.03 11.16 -6.50
N HIS A 168 -0.13 12.10 -6.27
CA HIS A 168 0.66 12.18 -5.04
C HIS A 168 0.18 13.39 -4.24
N TRP A 169 -0.08 13.19 -2.96
CA TRP A 169 -0.64 14.21 -2.08
C TRP A 169 0.40 14.75 -1.10
N ARG A 170 0.29 16.02 -0.77
CA ARG A 170 0.85 16.55 0.47
C ARG A 170 -0.05 16.17 1.65
N ALA A 171 0.51 16.21 2.86
CA ALA A 171 -0.24 16.01 4.09
C ALA A 171 -1.37 17.05 4.31
N ASP A 172 -1.36 18.17 3.59
CA ASP A 172 -2.41 19.20 3.60
C ASP A 172 -3.57 18.91 2.62
N GLY A 173 -3.51 17.79 1.88
CA GLY A 173 -4.51 17.38 0.90
C GLY A 173 -4.32 17.97 -0.51
N GLU A 174 -3.27 18.76 -0.76
CA GLU A 174 -2.99 19.32 -2.08
C GLU A 174 -2.17 18.35 -2.95
N PRO A 175 -2.48 18.20 -4.26
CA PRO A 175 -1.69 17.35 -5.15
C PRO A 175 -0.32 17.99 -5.40
N VAL A 176 0.73 17.19 -5.27
CA VAL A 176 2.13 17.58 -5.53
C VAL A 176 2.74 16.91 -6.74
N GLY A 177 2.15 15.80 -7.17
CA GLY A 177 2.66 15.06 -8.30
C GLY A 177 1.63 14.14 -8.94
N VAL A 178 2.00 13.67 -10.13
CA VAL A 178 1.29 12.61 -10.86
C VAL A 178 2.31 11.53 -11.20
N ARG A 179 2.02 10.28 -10.82
CA ARG A 179 2.76 9.10 -11.30
C ARG A 179 2.00 8.46 -12.43
N VAL A 180 2.72 8.17 -13.50
CA VAL A 180 2.24 7.36 -14.62
C VAL A 180 3.03 6.05 -14.62
N SER A 181 2.35 4.92 -14.55
CA SER A 181 2.97 3.59 -14.45
C SER A 181 2.27 2.58 -15.37
N GLY A 182 2.95 1.46 -15.67
CA GLY A 182 2.47 0.49 -16.65
C GLY A 182 2.78 0.87 -18.11
N GLY A 183 2.42 -0.03 -19.02
CA GLY A 183 2.85 -0.03 -20.42
C GLY A 183 4.27 -0.56 -20.61
N LEU A 184 4.78 -0.49 -21.84
CA LEU A 184 6.16 -0.89 -22.20
C LEU A 184 7.23 0.07 -21.67
N HIS A 185 6.83 1.24 -21.16
CA HIS A 185 7.72 2.27 -20.66
C HIS A 185 7.72 2.29 -19.12
N GLY A 186 8.90 2.45 -18.53
CA GLY A 186 9.06 2.59 -17.08
C GLY A 186 8.24 3.75 -16.50
N PRO A 187 7.95 3.73 -15.20
CA PRO A 187 7.12 4.75 -14.56
C PRO A 187 7.73 6.15 -14.72
N THR A 188 6.88 7.15 -14.87
CA THR A 188 7.24 8.57 -15.01
C THR A 188 6.47 9.40 -14.00
N ASP A 189 7.18 10.26 -13.25
CA ASP A 189 6.59 11.15 -12.27
C ASP A 189 6.62 12.60 -12.81
N HIS A 190 5.57 13.38 -12.53
CA HIS A 190 5.44 14.79 -12.90
C HIS A 190 5.12 15.61 -11.67
N HIS A 191 5.64 16.84 -11.60
CA HIS A 191 5.13 17.79 -10.62
C HIS A 191 3.68 18.11 -10.97
N ALA A 192 2.84 18.25 -9.97
CA ALA A 192 1.45 18.64 -10.14
C ALA A 192 1.12 19.71 -9.10
N ARG A 193 0.19 20.58 -9.45
CA ARG A 193 -0.38 21.56 -8.53
C ARG A 193 -1.84 21.75 -8.87
N TRP A 194 -2.66 21.94 -7.86
CA TRP A 194 -4.03 22.40 -8.05
C TRP A 194 -4.04 23.92 -8.14
N GLU A 195 -4.53 24.44 -9.26
CA GLU A 195 -4.65 25.88 -9.49
C GLU A 195 -5.96 26.19 -10.18
N SER A 196 -6.75 27.08 -9.58
CA SER A 196 -8.00 27.59 -10.18
C SER A 196 -8.93 26.47 -10.65
N GLY A 197 -9.07 25.41 -9.84
CA GLY A 197 -9.92 24.27 -10.18
C GLY A 197 -9.30 23.30 -11.19
N ARG A 198 -7.98 23.34 -11.43
CA ARG A 198 -7.32 22.44 -12.39
C ARG A 198 -6.03 21.83 -11.85
N ILE A 199 -5.77 20.58 -12.25
CA ILE A 199 -4.46 19.97 -12.10
C ILE A 199 -3.57 20.50 -13.22
N VAL A 200 -2.56 21.27 -12.85
CA VAL A 200 -1.53 21.76 -13.77
C VAL A 200 -0.30 20.88 -13.61
N LEU A 201 0.08 20.17 -14.67
CA LEU A 201 1.35 19.46 -14.70
C LEU A 201 2.50 20.46 -14.84
N GLY A 202 3.47 20.34 -13.95
CA GLY A 202 4.76 20.98 -14.05
C GLY A 202 5.74 20.17 -14.90
N ARG A 203 7.02 20.48 -14.70
CA ARG A 203 8.11 19.71 -15.31
C ARG A 203 7.97 18.23 -14.90
N PRO A 204 8.38 17.29 -15.76
CA PRO A 204 8.64 15.93 -15.31
C PRO A 204 9.46 16.04 -14.04
N MET A 205 9.01 15.37 -12.99
CA MET A 205 9.93 15.08 -11.92
C MET A 205 10.94 14.16 -12.60
N THR A 206 12.12 14.69 -12.91
CA THR A 206 13.33 13.91 -12.71
C THR A 206 13.15 13.38 -11.30
N GLY A 207 12.64 12.14 -11.20
CA GLY A 207 11.93 11.71 -10.01
C GLY A 207 12.81 11.86 -8.77
N PRO A 208 12.33 11.36 -7.63
CA PRO A 208 13.27 10.74 -6.68
C PRO A 208 14.34 9.89 -7.41
N GLY A 209 13.97 9.35 -8.58
CA GLY A 209 14.70 8.48 -9.51
C GLY A 209 15.94 8.98 -10.29
N GLU A 210 16.47 10.20 -10.09
CA GLU A 210 17.89 10.45 -10.46
C GLU A 210 18.85 10.27 -9.27
N ARG A 211 18.35 10.33 -8.02
CA ARG A 211 19.13 10.00 -6.81
C ARG A 211 18.87 8.60 -6.28
N LEU A 212 17.62 8.14 -6.31
CA LEU A 212 17.30 6.72 -6.23
C LEU A 212 17.61 6.15 -7.62
N GLN A 213 18.82 5.66 -7.82
CA GLN A 213 19.28 5.11 -9.09
C GLN A 213 18.18 4.21 -9.69
N ARG A 214 18.00 4.24 -11.02
CA ARG A 214 16.97 3.47 -11.79
C ARG A 214 16.89 1.96 -11.46
N GLU A 215 17.82 1.46 -10.66
CA GLU A 215 17.96 0.10 -10.18
C GLU A 215 17.29 -0.16 -8.82
N ARG A 216 16.61 0.82 -8.20
CA ARG A 216 16.01 0.67 -6.87
C ARG A 216 14.50 0.92 -6.82
N ASP A 217 13.81 0.22 -5.93
CA ASP A 217 12.38 0.38 -5.66
C ASP A 217 12.16 0.94 -4.25
N LEU A 218 11.21 1.87 -4.10
CA LEU A 218 10.76 2.37 -2.81
C LEU A 218 9.94 1.29 -2.11
N LEU A 219 10.32 0.92 -0.89
CA LEU A 219 9.57 -0.02 -0.05
C LEU A 219 8.60 0.71 0.86
N ASP A 220 9.11 1.69 1.61
CA ASP A 220 8.32 2.35 2.65
C ASP A 220 8.91 3.73 3.03
N THR A 221 8.12 4.53 3.74
CA THR A 221 8.52 5.79 4.37
C THR A 221 8.27 5.68 5.87
N ASP A 222 9.17 6.21 6.68
CA ASP A 222 9.00 6.12 8.13
C ASP A 222 7.77 6.91 8.60
N PRO A 223 7.25 6.62 9.81
CA PRO A 223 6.04 7.28 10.32
C PRO A 223 6.15 8.80 10.43
N GLN A 224 7.37 9.34 10.52
CA GLN A 224 7.64 10.77 10.62
C GLN A 224 7.90 11.42 9.24
N SER A 225 7.89 10.65 8.15
CA SER A 225 8.24 11.10 6.80
C SER A 225 9.63 11.77 6.70
N ALA A 226 10.54 11.38 7.59
CA ALA A 226 11.92 11.83 7.67
C ALA A 226 12.89 10.89 6.91
N LEU A 227 12.56 9.61 6.78
CA LEU A 227 13.35 8.59 6.09
C LEU A 227 12.50 7.83 5.07
N CYS A 228 13.13 7.36 4.00
CA CYS A 228 12.55 6.33 3.14
C CYS A 228 13.48 5.12 3.01
N MET A 229 12.89 3.94 2.82
CA MET A 229 13.57 2.66 2.65
C MET A 229 13.46 2.23 1.18
N THR A 230 14.58 1.88 0.56
CA THR A 230 14.61 1.41 -0.83
C THR A 230 15.39 0.11 -0.98
N ARG A 231 14.93 -0.74 -1.90
CA ARG A 231 15.54 -2.02 -2.24
C ARG A 231 16.27 -1.94 -3.57
N ASP A 232 17.43 -2.56 -3.68
CA ASP A 232 18.00 -2.90 -4.98
C ASP A 232 17.05 -3.88 -5.72
N ARG A 233 16.78 -3.64 -7.00
CA ARG A 233 15.84 -4.46 -7.79
C ARG A 233 16.25 -5.93 -7.86
N ARG A 234 17.56 -6.20 -7.79
CA ARG A 234 18.11 -7.56 -7.79
C ARG A 234 18.17 -8.17 -6.37
N GLY A 235 17.63 -7.50 -5.37
CA GLY A 235 17.56 -7.99 -3.99
C GLY A 235 18.90 -8.06 -3.28
N ARG A 236 19.90 -7.26 -3.70
CA ARG A 236 21.26 -7.32 -3.14
C ARG A 236 21.42 -6.54 -1.84
N ASP A 237 20.68 -5.46 -1.68
CA ASP A 237 20.75 -4.60 -0.50
C ASP A 237 19.47 -3.79 -0.31
N VAL A 238 19.28 -3.30 0.91
CA VAL A 238 18.34 -2.25 1.31
C VAL A 238 19.13 -1.02 1.71
N SER A 239 18.61 0.16 1.39
CA SER A 239 19.19 1.45 1.76
C SER A 239 18.13 2.33 2.40
N TRP A 240 18.53 3.11 3.39
CA TRP A 240 17.71 4.15 3.99
C TRP A 240 18.21 5.53 3.59
N HIS A 241 17.29 6.45 3.36
CA HIS A 241 17.58 7.77 2.84
C HIS A 241 16.85 8.85 3.62
N ARG A 242 17.53 9.96 3.89
CA ARG A 242 16.92 11.15 4.48
C ARG A 242 16.02 11.84 3.47
N LEU A 243 14.79 12.14 3.86
CA LEU A 243 13.87 12.96 3.08
C LEU A 243 13.99 14.45 3.47
N PRO A 244 13.78 15.39 2.51
CA PRO A 244 13.53 15.18 1.08
C PRO A 244 14.83 15.10 0.24
N SER A 245 16.01 15.10 0.86
CA SER A 245 17.29 15.16 0.14
C SER A 245 17.65 13.87 -0.61
N TYR A 246 17.05 12.75 -0.23
CA TYR A 246 17.39 11.39 -0.63
C TYR A 246 18.85 11.01 -0.38
N GLU A 247 19.51 11.72 0.54
CA GLU A 247 20.85 11.37 1.01
C GLU A 247 20.80 10.01 1.69
N ARG A 248 21.57 9.04 1.19
CA ARG A 248 21.63 7.70 1.77
C ARG A 248 22.32 7.74 3.13
N THR A 249 21.61 7.36 4.18
CA THR A 249 22.10 7.38 5.57
C THR A 249 22.68 6.05 6.00
N ALA A 250 22.12 4.94 5.53
CA ALA A 250 22.55 3.59 5.86
C ALA A 250 22.28 2.60 4.73
N VAL A 251 22.99 1.47 4.77
CA VAL A 251 22.84 0.34 3.86
C VAL A 251 22.93 -0.94 4.67
N LEU A 252 22.05 -1.89 4.38
CA LEU A 252 22.16 -3.27 4.82
C LEU A 252 22.23 -4.15 3.58
N SER A 253 23.38 -4.78 3.38
CA SER A 253 23.65 -5.67 2.26
C SER A 253 23.23 -7.09 2.61
N LEU A 254 22.91 -7.90 1.59
CA LEU A 254 22.64 -9.33 1.78
C LEU A 254 23.82 -10.06 2.48
N ALA A 255 25.05 -9.58 2.28
CA ALA A 255 26.25 -10.13 2.93
C ALA A 255 26.33 -9.85 4.44
N ASP A 256 25.53 -8.93 4.98
CA ASP A 256 25.49 -8.63 6.41
C ASP A 256 24.62 -9.62 7.20
N PHE A 257 23.86 -10.48 6.50
CA PHE A 257 23.10 -11.57 7.09
C PHE A 257 24.02 -12.79 7.35
N PRO A 258 23.64 -13.70 8.26
CA PRO A 258 24.35 -14.97 8.41
C PRO A 258 24.40 -15.73 7.09
N ALA A 259 25.49 -16.47 6.87
CA ALA A 259 25.67 -17.24 5.64
C ALA A 259 24.48 -18.19 5.40
N PRO A 260 24.02 -18.35 4.15
CA PRO A 260 22.96 -19.30 3.81
C PRO A 260 23.25 -20.70 4.37
N GLY A 261 22.23 -21.37 4.89
CA GLY A 261 22.34 -22.70 5.49
C GLY A 261 22.94 -22.70 6.90
N THR A 262 23.18 -21.55 7.53
CA THR A 262 23.79 -21.45 8.87
C THR A 262 22.93 -20.68 9.86
N GLY A 263 22.91 -21.13 11.12
CA GLY A 263 22.26 -20.44 12.24
C GLY A 263 20.83 -19.98 11.93
N ASP A 264 20.59 -18.68 12.12
CA ASP A 264 19.29 -18.04 11.86
C ASP A 264 18.94 -17.96 10.35
N CYS A 265 19.89 -18.22 9.44
CA CYS A 265 19.70 -18.26 7.98
C CYS A 265 19.69 -19.70 7.42
N SER A 266 19.46 -20.70 8.29
CA SER A 266 19.50 -22.13 7.94
C SER A 266 18.44 -22.58 6.93
N VAL A 267 17.33 -21.86 6.83
CA VAL A 267 16.24 -22.11 5.87
C VAL A 267 16.52 -21.53 4.48
N HIS A 268 17.65 -20.83 4.30
CA HIS A 268 17.98 -20.16 3.04
C HIS A 268 19.19 -20.81 2.37
N ASP A 269 19.11 -20.99 1.06
CA ASP A 269 20.17 -21.54 0.22
C ASP A 269 20.78 -20.47 -0.71
N ALA A 270 19.93 -19.71 -1.38
CA ALA A 270 20.27 -18.58 -2.24
C ALA A 270 19.28 -17.42 -1.98
N PRO A 271 19.36 -16.78 -0.79
CA PRO A 271 18.43 -15.75 -0.41
C PRO A 271 18.63 -14.47 -1.22
N TRP A 272 17.55 -13.69 -1.34
CA TRP A 272 17.58 -12.32 -1.82
C TRP A 272 16.66 -11.46 -0.96
N ILE A 273 16.97 -10.17 -0.87
CA ILE A 273 16.13 -9.21 -0.13
C ILE A 273 14.89 -8.93 -0.95
N SER A 274 13.71 -9.22 -0.38
CA SER A 274 12.43 -9.11 -1.06
C SER A 274 11.86 -7.70 -1.08
N GLY A 275 10.77 -7.52 -1.84
CA GLY A 275 9.99 -6.28 -1.86
C GLY A 275 9.07 -6.11 -0.65
N TRP A 276 9.10 -7.02 0.31
CA TRP A 276 8.30 -6.99 1.52
C TRP A 276 9.15 -6.51 2.69
N GLY A 277 8.55 -5.71 3.58
CA GLY A 277 9.23 -5.05 4.68
C GLY A 277 8.76 -3.60 4.81
N GLY A 278 9.50 -2.82 5.61
CA GLY A 278 9.14 -1.43 5.89
C GLY A 278 9.53 -1.01 7.31
N PHE A 279 9.06 0.15 7.75
CA PHE A 279 9.33 0.66 9.08
C PHE A 279 8.35 0.06 10.09
N VAL A 280 8.89 -0.64 11.09
CA VAL A 280 8.12 -1.05 12.28
C VAL A 280 7.86 0.18 13.14
N ASP A 281 8.87 1.03 13.29
CA ASP A 281 8.82 2.37 13.87
C ASP A 281 9.98 3.21 13.31
N ALA A 282 10.15 4.46 13.76
CA ALA A 282 11.21 5.34 13.28
C ALA A 282 12.65 4.83 13.56
N GLY A 283 12.82 3.94 14.55
CA GLY A 283 14.12 3.36 14.93
C GLY A 283 14.32 1.91 14.51
N THR A 284 13.32 1.29 13.88
CA THR A 284 13.32 -0.14 13.59
C THR A 284 12.69 -0.39 12.23
N ALA A 285 13.45 -1.01 11.33
CA ALA A 285 12.98 -1.48 10.04
C ALA A 285 12.88 -3.01 10.02
N MET A 286 11.94 -3.53 9.25
CA MET A 286 11.82 -4.94 8.93
C MET A 286 12.28 -5.20 7.50
N VAL A 287 13.11 -6.23 7.34
CA VAL A 287 13.65 -6.69 6.07
C VAL A 287 13.28 -8.16 5.90
N THR A 288 12.70 -8.50 4.74
CA THR A 288 12.28 -9.87 4.45
C THR A 288 13.22 -10.49 3.42
N LEU A 289 13.80 -11.66 3.75
CA LEU A 289 14.55 -12.48 2.81
C LEU A 289 13.61 -13.52 2.19
N HIS A 290 13.73 -13.76 0.89
CA HIS A 290 13.09 -14.86 0.18
C HIS A 290 14.16 -15.78 -0.41
N ASN A 291 13.85 -17.06 -0.61
CA ASN A 291 14.67 -17.93 -1.46
C ASN A 291 14.36 -17.71 -2.95
N SER A 292 15.31 -18.11 -3.78
CA SER A 292 15.06 -18.25 -5.21
C SER A 292 14.14 -19.46 -5.45
N PHE A 293 13.24 -19.37 -6.43
CA PHE A 293 12.40 -20.50 -6.83
C PHE A 293 13.25 -21.69 -7.27
N ASP A 294 13.11 -22.83 -6.60
CA ASP A 294 13.78 -24.09 -6.96
C ASP A 294 12.79 -25.05 -7.62
N GLU A 295 12.76 -25.02 -8.96
CA GLU A 295 11.92 -25.87 -9.79
C GLU A 295 12.17 -27.38 -9.53
N ALA A 296 13.42 -27.77 -9.21
CA ALA A 296 13.75 -29.15 -8.94
C ALA A 296 13.19 -29.62 -7.58
N ARG A 297 13.14 -28.74 -6.59
CA ARG A 297 12.50 -29.00 -5.29
C ARG A 297 10.99 -29.16 -5.46
N VAL A 298 10.34 -28.27 -6.22
CA VAL A 298 8.89 -28.37 -6.54
C VAL A 298 8.58 -29.69 -7.24
N LEU A 299 9.33 -30.05 -8.29
CA LEU A 299 9.14 -31.30 -9.03
C LEU A 299 9.37 -32.56 -8.18
N ARG A 300 10.25 -32.49 -7.18
CA ARG A 300 10.60 -33.64 -6.32
C ARG A 300 9.63 -33.84 -5.16
N PHE A 301 9.09 -32.76 -4.61
CA PHE A 301 8.21 -32.81 -3.43
C PHE A 301 6.72 -32.62 -3.77
N GLY A 302 6.39 -32.32 -5.03
CA GLY A 302 5.04 -32.43 -5.57
C GLY A 302 4.08 -31.31 -5.18
N GLU A 303 4.57 -30.24 -4.58
CA GLU A 303 3.79 -29.10 -4.13
C GLU A 303 4.48 -27.79 -4.55
N ASP A 304 3.75 -26.95 -5.30
CA ASP A 304 4.08 -25.55 -5.62
C ASP A 304 3.80 -24.67 -4.39
N VAL A 305 4.33 -25.11 -3.24
CA VAL A 305 3.95 -24.60 -1.93
C VAL A 305 5.26 -24.24 -1.23
N TRP A 306 5.41 -22.93 -0.98
CA TRP A 306 6.43 -22.26 -0.18
C TRP A 306 7.68 -21.68 -0.89
N GLU A 307 7.69 -20.35 -1.04
CA GLU A 307 8.92 -19.57 -0.96
C GLU A 307 9.30 -19.45 0.52
N GLU A 308 10.31 -20.20 0.98
CA GLU A 308 10.85 -20.02 2.33
C GLU A 308 11.33 -18.57 2.49
N HIS A 309 10.71 -17.85 3.42
CA HIS A 309 11.01 -16.46 3.72
C HIS A 309 11.33 -16.30 5.22
N SER A 310 12.07 -15.26 5.55
CA SER A 310 12.35 -14.91 6.93
C SER A 310 12.34 -13.40 7.15
N HIS A 311 11.93 -12.99 8.33
CA HIS A 311 11.75 -11.59 8.71
C HIS A 311 12.86 -11.19 9.68
N TRP A 312 13.49 -10.05 9.43
CA TRP A 312 14.62 -9.57 10.21
C TRP A 312 14.40 -8.13 10.64
N LEU A 313 14.81 -7.80 11.86
CA LEU A 313 14.83 -6.42 12.34
C LEU A 313 16.20 -5.81 12.09
N ALA A 314 16.21 -4.56 11.68
CA ALA A 314 17.42 -3.76 11.47
C ALA A 314 17.22 -2.32 11.95
N ASP A 315 18.32 -1.66 12.27
CA ASP A 315 18.36 -0.23 12.59
C ASP A 315 18.48 0.58 11.28
N PRO A 316 17.48 1.41 10.92
CA PRO A 316 17.52 2.22 9.71
C PRO A 316 18.52 3.38 9.76
N VAL A 317 19.01 3.76 10.94
CA VAL A 317 20.00 4.83 11.13
C VAL A 317 21.41 4.31 10.87
N THR A 318 21.71 3.10 11.34
CA THR A 318 23.07 2.53 11.25
C THR A 318 23.22 1.46 10.18
N GLY A 319 22.13 0.86 9.74
CA GLY A 319 22.12 -0.33 8.87
C GLY A 319 22.43 -1.62 9.62
N THR A 320 22.49 -1.59 10.95
CA THR A 320 22.84 -2.75 11.77
C THR A 320 21.70 -3.77 11.78
N LEU A 321 22.01 -5.04 11.50
CA LEU A 321 21.08 -6.14 11.65
C LEU A 321 20.91 -6.52 13.14
N HIS A 322 19.70 -6.45 13.66
CA HIS A 322 19.39 -6.83 15.05
C HIS A 322 19.18 -8.34 15.19
N GLY A 323 18.48 -8.96 14.26
CA GLY A 323 18.19 -10.38 14.35
C GLY A 323 16.98 -10.87 13.56
N ARG A 324 16.85 -12.19 13.45
CA ARG A 324 15.71 -12.86 12.82
C ARG A 324 14.55 -12.96 13.79
N ILE A 325 13.34 -12.72 13.30
CA ILE A 325 12.11 -12.97 14.05
C ILE A 325 11.74 -14.45 13.92
N GLU A 326 11.51 -15.11 15.05
CA GLU A 326 10.99 -16.46 15.12
C GLU A 326 9.56 -16.43 15.66
N TYR A 327 8.60 -16.61 14.77
CA TYR A 327 7.18 -16.63 15.14
C TYR A 327 6.83 -17.97 15.78
N PRO A 328 5.95 -18.00 16.81
CA PRO A 328 5.42 -19.23 17.37
C PRO A 328 4.31 -19.83 16.48
N MET A 329 4.45 -19.71 15.16
CA MET A 329 3.49 -20.14 14.13
C MET A 329 4.28 -20.81 13.01
N ARG A 330 3.66 -21.79 12.36
CA ARG A 330 4.36 -22.67 11.41
C ARG A 330 4.70 -21.93 10.11
N ASP A 331 3.77 -21.12 9.63
CA ASP A 331 3.76 -20.60 8.27
C ASP A 331 3.35 -19.11 8.28
N VAL A 332 4.29 -18.20 7.99
CA VAL A 332 4.07 -16.75 8.12
C VAL A 332 4.37 -16.03 6.81
N ASP A 333 3.57 -16.28 5.78
CA ASP A 333 3.85 -15.85 4.40
C ASP A 333 3.94 -14.33 4.16
N SER A 334 3.32 -13.55 5.03
CA SER A 334 3.23 -12.11 4.86
C SER A 334 3.46 -11.39 6.17
N VAL A 335 4.15 -10.27 6.06
CA VAL A 335 4.34 -9.32 7.14
C VAL A 335 4.02 -7.91 6.68
N THR A 336 3.35 -7.15 7.55
CA THR A 336 3.00 -5.76 7.29
C THR A 336 3.39 -4.91 8.50
N PRO A 337 4.54 -4.21 8.46
CA PRO A 337 4.89 -3.21 9.45
C PRO A 337 3.82 -2.11 9.51
N LEU A 338 3.50 -1.62 10.71
CA LEU A 338 2.43 -0.64 10.92
C LEU A 338 2.92 0.76 11.28
N GLY A 339 4.24 0.93 11.49
CA GLY A 339 4.83 2.21 11.86
C GLY A 339 4.66 2.63 13.33
N ASP A 340 3.90 1.87 14.13
CA ASP A 340 3.63 2.19 15.54
C ASP A 340 4.39 1.30 16.55
N GLY A 341 5.49 0.68 16.10
CA GLY A 341 6.29 -0.28 16.86
C GLY A 341 5.74 -1.71 16.80
N THR A 342 4.73 -1.95 15.96
CA THR A 342 4.12 -3.25 15.74
C THR A 342 4.06 -3.62 14.27
N TRP A 343 3.81 -4.89 14.00
CA TRP A 343 3.57 -5.42 12.66
C TRP A 343 2.48 -6.48 12.71
N MET A 344 1.88 -6.76 11.55
CA MET A 344 0.90 -7.82 11.40
C MET A 344 1.42 -8.96 10.55
N THR A 345 0.96 -10.16 10.87
CA THR A 345 1.10 -11.33 10.02
C THR A 345 -0.25 -11.99 9.81
N THR A 346 -0.41 -12.70 8.70
CA THR A 346 -1.62 -13.47 8.42
C THR A 346 -1.33 -14.95 8.54
N GLU A 347 -2.14 -15.68 9.31
CA GLU A 347 -2.14 -17.14 9.35
C GLU A 347 -3.58 -17.60 9.11
N TRP A 348 -3.80 -18.34 8.02
CA TRP A 348 -5.09 -18.92 7.57
C TRP A 348 -6.36 -18.10 7.87
N ASP A 349 -6.87 -18.18 9.10
CA ASP A 349 -8.12 -17.65 9.62
C ASP A 349 -7.96 -16.45 10.58
N ALA A 350 -6.76 -15.89 10.74
CA ALA A 350 -6.52 -14.79 11.65
C ALA A 350 -5.38 -13.85 11.24
N LEU A 351 -5.52 -12.59 11.63
CA LEU A 351 -4.41 -11.64 11.69
C LEU A 351 -3.83 -11.64 13.10
N HIS A 352 -2.51 -11.68 13.18
CA HIS A 352 -1.77 -11.62 14.42
C HIS A 352 -0.94 -10.33 14.43
N ARG A 353 -1.12 -9.53 15.48
CA ARG A 353 -0.37 -8.30 15.69
C ARG A 353 0.75 -8.57 16.69
N TRP A 354 1.97 -8.23 16.31
CA TRP A 354 3.18 -8.55 17.06
C TRP A 354 3.96 -7.30 17.40
N ARG A 355 4.80 -7.41 18.43
CA ARG A 355 5.82 -6.41 18.75
C ARG A 355 7.14 -7.10 19.10
N ALA A 356 8.24 -6.37 18.94
CA ALA A 356 9.51 -6.80 19.48
C ALA A 356 9.45 -6.78 21.03
N PRO A 357 10.14 -7.71 21.72
CA PRO A 357 10.26 -7.64 23.17
C PRO A 357 10.95 -6.33 23.56
N ARG A 358 10.44 -5.67 24.60
CA ARG A 358 11.12 -4.50 25.17
C ARG A 358 12.43 -4.99 25.81
N SER A 359 13.55 -4.40 25.40
CA SER A 359 14.85 -4.62 26.03
C SER A 359 14.96 -3.94 27.39
#